data_AF-A0A4Y8C6J9-F1
#
_entry.id   AF-A0A4Y8C6J9-F1
#
_cell.length_a   1.000
_cell.length_b   1.000
_cell.length_c   1.000
_cell.angle_alpha   90.00
_cell.angle_beta   90.00
_cell.angle_gamma   90.00
#
_symmetry.space_group_name_H-M   'P 1'
#
loop_
_entity.id
_entity.type
_entity.pdbx_description
1 polymer ?
#
loop_
_entity_poly.entity_id
_entity_poly.type
_entity_poly.pdbx_seq_one_letter_code
_entity_poly.pdbx_strand_id
1 'polypeptide(L)'
;IDFIGFQEIKAHEDKFPKKIYEYPFKHMYFNSAKRAGYSGVMSLCNFDSEVKKCEFFDDEEGRVLEHRFKNIALFNIYFPNGQKDEERLNFKMKFYADFLVYLD
;
A
#
# COMPACT_ATOMS: atom_id res chain seq x y z
N ILE A 1 -3.78 6.62 18.57
CA ILE A 1 -3.74 5.99 17.22
C ILE A 1 -2.29 6.01 16.79
N ASP A 2 -1.69 4.83 16.62
CA ASP A 2 -0.25 4.68 16.34
C ASP A 2 0.05 4.45 14.86
N PHE A 3 -0.98 4.03 14.10
CA PHE A 3 -0.93 3.76 12.68
C PHE A 3 -2.24 4.16 12.02
N ILE A 4 -2.17 4.78 10.84
CA ILE A 4 -3.30 4.97 9.94
C ILE A 4 -2.88 4.52 8.55
N GLY A 5 -3.61 3.57 7.97
CA GLY A 5 -3.45 3.13 6.59
C GLY A 5 -4.58 3.68 5.72
N PHE A 6 -4.22 4.34 4.63
CA PHE A 6 -5.12 4.80 3.59
C PHE A 6 -4.96 3.93 2.36
N GLN A 7 -6.09 3.63 1.73
CA GLN A 7 -6.17 2.94 0.44
C GLN A 7 -6.90 3.83 -0.57
N GLU A 8 -6.69 3.57 -1.86
CA GLU A 8 -7.23 4.37 -2.97
C GLU A 8 -6.88 5.86 -2.88
N ILE A 9 -5.63 6.17 -2.54
CA ILE A 9 -5.20 7.58 -2.44
C ILE A 9 -5.29 8.34 -3.77
N LYS A 10 -5.24 7.61 -4.91
CA LYS A 10 -5.42 8.12 -6.28
C LYS A 10 -4.56 9.35 -6.61
N ALA A 11 -3.42 9.49 -5.92
CA ALA A 11 -2.54 10.62 -6.03
C ALA A 11 -1.07 10.19 -5.87
N HIS A 12 -0.19 10.89 -6.59
CA HIS A 12 1.24 10.86 -6.33
C HIS A 12 1.57 11.75 -5.11
N GLU A 13 2.63 11.42 -4.39
CA GLU A 13 3.09 12.14 -3.20
C GLU A 13 3.23 13.65 -3.44
N ASP A 14 3.70 14.06 -4.63
CA ASP A 14 3.85 15.46 -5.02
C ASP A 14 2.53 16.23 -5.18
N LYS A 15 1.38 15.52 -5.24
CA LYS A 15 0.04 16.11 -5.36
C LYS A 15 -0.68 16.25 -4.01
N PHE A 16 -0.13 15.73 -2.92
CA PHE A 16 -0.77 15.84 -1.62
C PHE A 16 -0.74 17.29 -1.10
N PRO A 17 -1.83 17.79 -0.47
CA PRO A 17 -1.83 19.09 0.17
C PRO A 17 -0.76 19.15 1.27
N LYS A 18 -0.01 20.26 1.36
CA LYS A 18 1.05 20.43 2.38
C LYS A 18 0.57 20.20 3.82
N LYS A 19 -0.72 20.46 4.08
CA LYS A 19 -1.37 20.21 5.38
C LYS A 19 -1.28 18.75 5.83
N ILE A 20 -1.09 17.80 4.93
CA ILE A 20 -0.92 16.39 5.34
C ILE A 20 0.32 16.23 6.22
N TYR A 21 1.38 17.00 5.97
CA TYR A 21 2.63 16.96 6.72
C TYR A 21 2.55 17.68 8.08
N GLU A 22 1.43 18.36 8.37
CA GLU A 22 1.16 18.99 9.67
C GLU A 22 0.51 18.02 10.67
N TYR A 23 0.02 16.86 10.20
CA TYR A 23 -0.54 15.86 11.10
C TYR A 23 0.54 15.30 12.04
N PRO A 24 0.22 15.01 13.32
CA PRO A 24 1.20 14.64 14.34
C PRO A 24 1.62 13.16 14.24
N PHE A 25 2.16 12.78 13.08
CA PHE A 25 2.78 11.48 12.84
C PHE A 25 4.26 11.64 12.52
N LYS A 26 5.09 10.82 13.16
CA LYS A 26 6.55 10.85 12.98
C LYS A 26 6.96 10.46 11.55
N HIS A 27 6.22 9.54 10.93
CA HIS A 27 6.53 9.02 9.60
C HIS A 27 5.31 9.00 8.69
N MET A 28 5.54 9.26 7.40
CA MET A 28 4.56 9.12 6.33
C MET A 28 5.20 8.36 5.18
N TYR A 29 4.51 7.35 4.67
CA TYR A 29 4.99 6.49 3.58
C TYR A 29 3.94 6.42 2.48
N PHE A 30 4.40 6.46 1.23
CA PHE A 30 3.55 6.47 0.05
C PHE A 30 3.94 5.36 -0.92
N ASN A 31 2.95 4.67 -1.48
CA ASN A 31 3.11 3.85 -2.64
C ASN A 31 2.01 4.20 -3.65
N SER A 32 2.31 5.12 -4.57
CA SER A 32 1.37 5.56 -5.61
C SER A 32 1.44 4.64 -6.82
N ALA A 33 0.30 4.44 -7.49
CA ALA A 33 0.28 3.73 -8.77
C ALA A 33 1.08 4.50 -9.83
N LYS A 34 1.62 3.78 -10.83
CA LYS A 34 2.23 4.41 -12.01
C LYS A 34 1.22 5.24 -12.81
N ARG A 35 -0.04 4.82 -12.84
CA ARG A 35 -1.14 5.55 -13.49
C ARG A 35 -1.69 6.64 -12.56
N ALA A 36 -1.62 7.89 -13.00
CA ALA A 36 -2.21 9.02 -12.28
C ALA A 36 -3.72 8.83 -12.05
N GLY A 37 -4.21 9.17 -10.85
CA GLY A 37 -5.63 9.02 -10.49
C GLY A 37 -6.06 7.59 -10.16
N TYR A 38 -5.13 6.63 -10.06
CA TYR A 38 -5.44 5.22 -9.87
C TYR A 38 -4.84 4.67 -8.57
N SER A 39 -5.60 3.81 -7.87
CA SER A 39 -5.13 2.99 -6.74
C SER A 39 -4.25 3.74 -5.72
N GLY A 40 -3.16 3.15 -5.25
CA GLY A 40 -2.21 3.72 -4.30
C GLY A 40 -2.58 3.52 -2.83
N VAL A 41 -1.57 3.39 -1.98
CA VAL A 41 -1.69 3.34 -0.51
C VAL A 41 -0.77 4.35 0.18
N MET A 42 -1.18 4.83 1.35
CA MET A 42 -0.37 5.69 2.22
C MET A 42 -0.46 5.19 3.66
N SER A 43 0.63 5.26 4.41
CA SER A 43 0.67 4.91 5.82
C SER A 43 1.22 6.09 6.64
N LEU A 44 0.55 6.43 7.74
CA LEU A 44 1.03 7.37 8.76
C LEU A 44 1.31 6.60 10.05
N CYS A 45 2.48 6.78 10.66
CA CYS A 45 2.80 6.06 11.90
C CYS A 45 3.75 6.81 12.84
N ASN A 46 3.74 6.43 14.12
CA ASN A 46 4.58 6.99 15.19
C ASN A 46 5.72 6.08 15.66
N PHE A 47 5.87 4.91 15.05
CA PHE A 47 6.94 3.97 15.32
C PHE A 47 7.92 3.91 14.14
N ASP A 48 9.19 3.64 14.45
CA ASP A 48 10.20 3.32 13.45
C ASP A 48 9.94 1.90 12.91
N SER A 49 9.94 1.76 11.58
CA SER A 49 9.83 0.46 10.91
C SER A 49 10.67 0.46 9.65
N GLU A 50 11.17 -0.71 9.28
CA GLU A 50 11.61 -0.94 7.90
C GLU A 50 10.35 -0.99 7.03
N VAL A 51 10.32 -0.18 5.98
CA VAL A 51 9.15 -0.09 5.10
C VAL A 51 9.51 -0.56 3.71
N LYS A 52 8.73 -1.51 3.21
CA LYS A 52 8.88 -2.09 1.89
C LYS A 52 7.61 -1.90 1.07
N LYS A 53 7.78 -1.79 -0.24
CA LYS A 53 6.69 -1.91 -1.21
C LYS A 53 6.47 -3.39 -1.53
N CYS A 54 5.63 -3.71 -2.50
CA CYS A 54 5.36 -5.09 -2.86
C CYS A 54 6.65 -5.82 -3.33
N GLU A 55 7.03 -6.89 -2.63
CA GLU A 55 8.16 -7.77 -3.01
C GLU A 55 7.69 -9.09 -3.64
N PHE A 56 6.39 -9.41 -3.57
CA PHE A 56 5.83 -10.70 -3.99
C PHE A 56 5.03 -10.64 -5.30
N PHE A 57 4.73 -9.43 -5.80
CA PHE A 57 3.91 -9.23 -6.98
C PHE A 57 4.43 -8.05 -7.78
N ASP A 58 4.29 -8.09 -9.10
CA ASP A 58 4.60 -6.94 -9.96
C ASP A 58 3.51 -5.87 -9.81
N ASP A 59 3.68 -5.04 -8.80
CA ASP A 59 2.70 -4.06 -8.36
C ASP A 59 2.98 -2.68 -8.95
N GLU A 60 2.49 -2.45 -10.17
CA GLU A 60 2.45 -1.12 -10.77
C GLU A 60 1.32 -0.24 -10.22
N GLU A 61 0.40 -0.81 -9.43
CA GLU A 61 -0.81 -0.17 -8.94
C GLU A 61 -0.63 0.41 -7.52
N GLY A 62 0.56 0.30 -6.92
CA GLY A 62 0.89 0.88 -5.63
C GLY A 62 0.01 0.35 -4.50
N ARG A 63 -0.21 -0.96 -4.47
CA ARG A 63 -1.19 -1.62 -3.59
C ARG A 63 -0.65 -2.01 -2.23
N VAL A 64 0.67 -2.05 -2.02
CA VAL A 64 1.27 -2.60 -0.80
C VAL A 64 2.23 -1.62 -0.15
N LEU A 65 2.06 -1.43 1.16
CA LEU A 65 3.11 -0.98 2.08
C LEU A 65 3.22 -1.99 3.22
N GLU A 66 4.40 -2.54 3.39
CA GLU A 66 4.75 -3.49 4.44
C GLU A 66 5.66 -2.80 5.45
N HIS A 67 5.26 -2.82 6.72
CA HIS A 67 6.01 -2.28 7.84
C HIS A 67 6.52 -3.43 8.70
N ARG A 68 7.84 -3.55 8.84
CA ARG A 68 8.49 -4.52 9.71
C ARG A 68 9.08 -3.80 10.92
N PHE A 69 8.65 -4.19 12.11
CA PHE A 69 9.21 -3.71 13.37
C PHE A 69 9.13 -4.80 14.45
N LYS A 70 10.24 -5.04 15.15
CA LYS A 70 10.36 -6.13 16.13
C LYS A 70 9.99 -7.47 15.47
N ASN A 71 9.05 -8.21 16.06
CA ASN A 71 8.50 -9.47 15.57
C ASN A 71 7.13 -9.28 14.89
N ILE A 72 6.81 -8.08 14.41
CA ILE A 72 5.53 -7.75 13.79
C ILE A 72 5.76 -7.37 12.34
N ALA A 73 4.94 -7.95 11.46
CA ALA A 73 4.73 -7.50 10.10
C ALA A 73 3.34 -6.89 9.99
N LEU A 74 3.27 -5.61 9.63
CA LEU A 74 2.03 -4.88 9.44
C LEU A 74 1.91 -4.48 7.98
N PHE A 75 0.84 -4.94 7.32
CA PHE A 75 0.60 -4.61 5.92
C PHE A 75 -0.57 -3.64 5.78
N ASN A 76 -0.36 -2.58 5.00
CA ASN A 76 -1.43 -1.80 4.40
C ASN A 76 -1.57 -2.23 2.95
N ILE A 77 -2.62 -3.02 2.66
CA ILE A 77 -2.85 -3.60 1.33
C ILE A 77 -4.20 -3.14 0.78
N TYR A 78 -4.17 -2.56 -0.41
CA TYR A 78 -5.36 -2.39 -1.23
C TYR A 78 -5.47 -3.55 -2.23
N PHE A 79 -6.24 -4.58 -1.88
CA PHE A 79 -6.39 -5.76 -2.74
C PHE A 79 -7.08 -5.43 -4.08
N PRO A 80 -6.71 -6.12 -5.18
CA PRO A 80 -7.32 -5.87 -6.48
C PRO A 80 -8.83 -6.15 -6.51
N ASN A 81 -9.59 -5.27 -7.16
CA ASN A 81 -10.98 -5.55 -7.51
C ASN A 81 -11.04 -6.38 -8.81
N GLY A 82 -11.80 -7.47 -8.77
CA GLY A 82 -11.97 -8.44 -9.87
C GLY A 82 -13.35 -8.40 -10.55
N GLN A 83 -14.20 -7.42 -10.27
CA GLN A 83 -15.57 -7.36 -10.81
C GLN A 83 -15.67 -6.82 -12.25
N LYS A 84 -14.58 -6.29 -12.80
CA LYS A 84 -14.59 -5.60 -14.10
C LYS A 84 -14.66 -6.57 -15.28
N ASP A 85 -13.76 -7.55 -15.30
CA ASP A 85 -13.57 -8.52 -16.38
C ASP A 85 -12.75 -9.72 -15.88
N GLU A 86 -12.61 -10.74 -16.71
CA GLU A 86 -11.87 -11.96 -16.40
C GLU A 86 -10.37 -11.69 -16.16
N GLU A 87 -9.76 -10.75 -16.88
CA GLU A 87 -8.37 -10.35 -16.67
C GLU A 87 -8.16 -9.78 -15.26
N ARG A 88 -9.07 -8.93 -14.77
CA ARG A 88 -9.03 -8.39 -13.41
C ARG A 88 -9.28 -9.46 -12.36
N LEU A 89 -10.14 -10.44 -12.64
CA LEU A 89 -10.32 -11.58 -11.75
C LEU A 89 -9.03 -12.41 -11.68
N ASN A 90 -8.40 -12.73 -12.80
CA ASN A 90 -7.15 -13.47 -12.86
C ASN A 90 -6.00 -12.73 -12.16
N PHE A 91 -5.89 -11.42 -12.38
CA PHE A 91 -4.94 -10.55 -11.67
C PHE A 91 -5.14 -10.61 -10.15
N LYS A 92 -6.39 -10.53 -9.68
CA LYS A 92 -6.75 -10.67 -8.26
C LYS A 92 -6.37 -12.03 -7.69
N MET A 93 -6.68 -13.11 -8.41
CA MET A 93 -6.37 -14.48 -7.98
C MET A 93 -4.87 -14.72 -7.91
N LYS A 94 -4.09 -14.21 -8.88
CA LYS A 94 -2.63 -14.28 -8.85
C LYS A 94 -2.06 -13.51 -7.66
N PHE A 95 -2.55 -12.29 -7.41
CA PHE A 95 -2.14 -11.50 -6.24
C PHE A 95 -2.36 -12.28 -4.93
N TYR A 96 -3.51 -12.94 -4.78
CA TYR A 96 -3.79 -13.77 -3.60
C TYR A 96 -2.84 -14.96 -3.47
N ALA A 97 -2.58 -15.69 -4.56
CA ALA A 97 -1.68 -16.83 -4.55
C ALA A 97 -0.25 -16.42 -4.16
N ASP A 98 0.28 -15.36 -4.78
CA ASP A 98 1.64 -14.88 -4.52
C ASP A 98 1.77 -14.31 -3.10
N PHE A 99 0.75 -13.61 -2.59
CA PHE A 99 0.74 -13.10 -1.22
C PHE A 99 0.72 -14.23 -0.19
N LEU A 100 -0.06 -15.28 -0.42
CA LEU A 100 -0.07 -16.45 0.48
C LEU A 100 1.30 -17.11 0.54
N VAL A 101 1.94 -17.34 -0.60
CA VAL A 101 3.31 -17.91 -0.66
C VAL A 101 4.33 -17.02 0.06
N TYR A 102 4.15 -15.69 0.02
CA TYR A 102 5.04 -14.76 0.70
C TYR A 102 4.85 -14.73 2.24
N LEU A 103 3.69 -15.13 2.74
CA LEU A 103 3.41 -15.16 4.18
C LEU A 103 3.85 -16.45 4.87
N ASP A 104 4.03 -17.54 4.11
CA ASP A 104 4.51 -18.85 4.59
C ASP A 104 6.02 -18.84 4.89
#